data_AF-A0AAE6Z1I4-F1
#
_entry.id   AF-A0AAE6Z1I4-F1
#
_cell.length_a   1.000
_cell.length_b   1.000
_cell.length_c   1.000
_cell.angle_alpha   90.00
_cell.angle_beta   90.00
_cell.angle_gamma   90.00
#
_symmetry.space_group_name_H-M   'P 1'
#
loop_
_entity.id
_entity.type
_entity.pdbx_description
1 polymer ?
#
loop_
_entity_poly.entity_id
_entity_poly.type
_entity_poly.pdbx_seq_one_letter_code
_entity_poly.pdbx_strand_id
1 'polypeptide(L)'
;MDKRNFITKSGLSRKELLVLKKNYIATKENPYRKGKNIKLAESLQEYIFLTAHSCWDGIVITIALCLFFAIGDYLEDKVFIKSLKIFSFLFIVMIIFFVKSKNVFFKISVGMALKLMLLRVMLLLYRM
;
A
#
# COMPACT_ATOMS: atom_id res chain seq x y z
N MET A 1 22.16 5.20 -4.17
CA MET A 1 21.05 6.12 -3.81
C MET A 1 20.79 6.04 -2.32
N ASP A 2 20.66 7.18 -1.64
CA ASP A 2 20.38 7.22 -0.20
C ASP A 2 18.93 6.84 0.09
N LYS A 3 18.72 5.55 0.39
CA LYS A 3 17.47 4.98 0.95
C LYS A 3 16.92 5.83 2.11
N ARG A 4 17.81 6.44 2.90
CA ARG A 4 17.47 7.37 3.99
C ARG A 4 16.72 8.61 3.50
N ASN A 5 17.09 9.17 2.35
CA ASN A 5 16.51 10.41 1.84
C ASN A 5 15.07 10.23 1.35
N PHE A 6 14.72 9.04 0.86
CA PHE A 6 13.33 8.71 0.52
C PHE A 6 12.46 8.51 1.76
N ILE A 7 13.00 7.86 2.80
CA ILE A 7 12.29 7.67 4.05
C ILE A 7 12.02 9.02 4.74
N THR A 8 12.97 9.95 4.73
CA THR A 8 12.75 11.31 5.25
C THR A 8 11.72 12.09 4.41
N LYS A 9 11.76 11.98 3.08
CA LYS A 9 10.77 12.61 2.19
C LYS A 9 9.36 12.02 2.29
N SER A 10 9.20 10.80 2.77
CA SER A 10 7.90 10.14 2.93
C SER A 10 6.98 10.74 4.00
N GLY A 11 7.51 11.63 4.85
CA GLY A 11 6.73 12.25 5.93
C GLY A 11 6.41 11.30 7.10
N LEU A 12 7.12 10.18 7.21
CA LEU A 12 7.05 9.28 8.36
C LEU A 12 7.52 9.99 9.64
N SER A 13 6.65 10.05 10.65
CA SER A 13 6.97 10.59 11.96
C SER A 13 7.94 9.67 12.72
N ARG A 14 8.71 10.23 13.66
CA ARG A 14 9.56 9.44 14.57
C ARG A 14 8.77 8.34 15.30
N LYS A 15 7.52 8.61 15.69
CA LYS A 15 6.64 7.61 16.33
C LYS A 15 6.32 6.46 15.38
N GLU A 16 6.03 6.76 14.11
CA GLU A 16 5.74 5.76 13.07
C GLU A 16 6.99 4.92 12.76
N LEU A 17 8.17 5.54 12.70
CA LEU A 17 9.45 4.83 12.55
C LEU A 17 9.74 3.88 13.72
N LEU A 18 9.43 4.27 14.95
CA LEU A 18 9.55 3.40 16.12
C LEU A 18 8.60 2.20 16.05
N VAL A 19 7.36 2.41 15.58
CA VAL A 19 6.39 1.31 15.35
C VAL A 19 6.91 0.35 14.27
N LEU A 20 7.44 0.86 13.15
CA LEU A 20 8.09 0.03 12.12
C LEU A 20 9.27 -0.78 12.69
N LYS A 21 10.10 -0.15 13.52
CA LYS A 21 11.22 -0.84 14.17
C LYS A 21 10.77 -1.96 15.10
N LYS A 22 9.75 -1.71 15.92
CA LYS A 22 9.15 -2.74 16.78
C LYS A 22 8.55 -3.88 15.96
N ASN A 23 7.86 -3.55 14.87
CA ASN A 23 7.28 -4.53 13.97
C ASN A 23 8.35 -5.33 13.20
N TYR A 24 9.47 -4.72 12.85
CA TYR A 24 10.63 -5.41 12.25
C TYR A 24 11.21 -6.45 13.19
N ILE A 25 11.49 -6.08 14.46
CA ILE A 25 12.01 -7.01 15.48
C ILE A 25 11.03 -8.17 15.69
N ALA A 26 9.75 -7.87 15.88
CA ALA A 26 8.71 -8.88 16.05
C ALA A 26 8.52 -9.79 14.83
N THR A 27 8.81 -9.30 13.61
CA THR A 27 8.75 -10.11 12.38
C THR A 27 9.94 -11.06 12.28
N LYS A 28 11.11 -10.63 12.76
CA LYS A 28 12.34 -11.42 12.77
C LYS A 28 12.29 -12.53 13.82
N GLU A 29 11.73 -12.24 14.99
CA GLU A 29 11.58 -13.22 16.08
C GLU A 29 10.44 -14.22 15.87
N ASN A 30 9.42 -13.90 15.06
CA ASN A 30 8.26 -14.77 14.91
C ASN A 30 8.37 -15.70 13.68
N PRO A 31 8.56 -17.02 13.87
CA PRO A 31 8.68 -17.98 12.77
C PRO A 31 7.40 -18.11 11.91
N TYR A 32 6.22 -17.78 12.44
CA TYR A 32 4.93 -17.98 11.77
C TYR A 32 4.35 -16.75 11.06
N ARG A 33 5.02 -15.59 11.10
CA ARG A 33 4.48 -14.38 10.45
C ARG A 33 4.49 -14.53 8.93
N LYS A 34 3.28 -14.58 8.32
CA LYS A 34 3.07 -14.64 6.86
C LYS A 34 3.69 -13.39 6.22
N GLY A 35 4.65 -13.60 5.32
CA GLY A 35 5.43 -12.54 4.68
C GLY A 35 6.87 -12.97 4.41
N LYS A 36 7.04 -14.06 3.64
CA LYS A 36 8.35 -14.71 3.38
C LYS A 36 9.40 -13.71 2.89
N ASN A 37 8.99 -12.74 2.06
CA ASN A 37 9.86 -11.71 1.50
C ASN A 37 10.24 -10.60 2.50
N ILE A 38 9.43 -10.35 3.52
CA ILE A 38 9.65 -9.27 4.50
C ILE A 38 10.66 -9.70 5.57
N LYS A 39 10.76 -11.02 5.82
CA LYS A 39 11.78 -11.62 6.70
C LYS A 39 13.20 -11.55 6.14
N LEU A 40 13.35 -11.45 4.82
CA LEU A 40 14.63 -11.35 4.13
C LEU A 40 15.27 -9.96 4.22
N ALA A 41 14.58 -8.99 4.85
CA ALA A 41 15.15 -7.67 5.05
C ALA A 41 16.38 -7.72 5.96
N GLU A 42 17.55 -7.34 5.44
CA GLU A 42 18.80 -7.31 6.22
C GLU A 42 18.87 -6.08 7.13
N SER A 43 18.10 -5.04 6.78
CA SER A 43 18.08 -3.76 7.50
C SER A 43 16.67 -3.20 7.70
N LEU A 44 16.51 -2.32 8.70
CA LEU A 44 15.25 -1.60 8.94
C LEU A 44 14.77 -0.84 7.70
N GLN A 45 15.69 -0.24 6.95
CA GLN A 45 15.35 0.50 5.74
C GLN A 45 14.74 -0.43 4.69
N GLU A 46 15.37 -1.58 4.48
CA GLU A 46 14.88 -2.59 3.55
C GLU A 46 13.52 -3.16 3.98
N TYR A 47 13.32 -3.37 5.28
CA TYR A 47 12.01 -3.74 5.83
C TYR A 47 10.93 -2.69 5.51
N ILE A 48 11.26 -1.39 5.63
CA ILE A 48 10.34 -0.30 5.27
C ILE A 48 9.99 -0.34 3.79
N PHE A 49 10.97 -0.54 2.91
CA PHE A 49 10.74 -0.64 1.46
C PHE A 49 9.93 -1.88 1.07
N LEU A 50 10.21 -3.03 1.69
CA LEU A 50 9.44 -4.27 1.48
C LEU A 50 8.01 -4.13 2.00
N THR A 51 7.83 -3.51 3.16
CA THR A 51 6.50 -3.22 3.70
C THR A 51 5.74 -2.25 2.79
N ALA A 52 6.39 -1.20 2.29
CA ALA A 52 5.80 -0.28 1.30
C ALA A 52 5.41 -1.00 0.00
N HIS A 53 6.23 -1.94 -0.46
CA HIS A 53 5.90 -2.78 -1.62
C HIS A 53 4.69 -3.67 -1.36
N SER A 54 4.66 -4.36 -0.21
CA SER A 54 3.52 -5.19 0.19
C SER A 54 2.24 -4.39 0.48
N CYS A 55 2.36 -3.11 0.85
CA CYS A 55 1.22 -2.20 0.92
C CYS A 55 0.64 -1.93 -0.48
N TRP A 56 1.47 -1.89 -1.53
CA TRP A 56 1.02 -1.76 -2.92
C TRP A 56 0.51 -3.06 -3.55
N ASP A 57 0.87 -4.20 -2.97
CA ASP A 57 0.53 -5.50 -3.51
C ASP A 57 -0.98 -5.76 -3.45
N GLY A 58 -1.59 -5.96 -4.62
CA GLY A 58 -3.03 -6.10 -4.83
C GLY A 58 -3.77 -4.83 -5.28
N ILE A 59 -3.16 -3.64 -5.27
CA ILE A 59 -3.82 -2.39 -5.74
C ILE A 59 -4.23 -2.48 -7.20
N VAL A 60 -3.38 -3.09 -8.04
CA VAL A 60 -3.65 -3.24 -9.49
C VAL A 60 -4.90 -4.10 -9.72
N ILE A 61 -5.04 -5.19 -8.96
CA ILE A 61 -6.22 -6.07 -9.03
C ILE A 61 -7.47 -5.30 -8.58
N THR A 62 -7.37 -4.51 -7.51
CA THR A 62 -8.46 -3.67 -7.04
C THR A 62 -8.90 -2.65 -8.08
N ILE A 63 -7.96 -1.97 -8.74
CA ILE A 63 -8.23 -1.04 -9.84
C ILE A 63 -8.90 -1.76 -11.01
N ALA A 64 -8.35 -2.92 -11.42
CA ALA A 64 -8.86 -3.71 -12.53
C ALA A 64 -10.30 -4.18 -12.29
N LEU A 65 -10.63 -4.61 -11.06
CA LEU A 65 -12.00 -4.98 -10.69
C LEU A 65 -12.95 -3.79 -10.80
N CYS A 66 -12.56 -2.62 -10.28
CA CYS A 66 -13.39 -1.42 -10.39
C CYS A 66 -13.62 -1.02 -11.86
N LEU A 67 -12.57 -1.10 -12.69
CA LEU A 67 -12.67 -0.82 -14.13
C LEU A 67 -13.58 -1.83 -14.84
N PHE A 68 -13.51 -3.10 -14.47
CA PHE A 68 -14.37 -4.14 -15.06
C PHE A 68 -15.85 -3.84 -14.85
N PHE A 69 -16.24 -3.47 -13.63
CA PHE A 69 -17.62 -3.05 -13.32
C PHE A 69 -18.02 -1.78 -14.07
N ALA A 70 -17.11 -0.80 -14.17
CA ALA A 70 -17.39 0.44 -14.89
C ALA A 70 -17.59 0.20 -16.40
N ILE A 71 -16.75 -0.63 -17.02
CA ILE A 71 -16.87 -0.99 -18.43
C ILE A 71 -18.17 -1.76 -18.68
N GLY A 72 -18.55 -2.67 -17.78
CA GLY A 72 -19.83 -3.37 -17.84
C GLY A 72 -21.03 -2.40 -17.88
N ASP A 73 -21.08 -1.44 -16.95
CA ASP A 73 -22.13 -0.42 -16.91
C ASP A 73 -22.11 0.49 -18.16
N TYR A 74 -20.92 0.82 -18.68
CA TYR A 74 -20.80 1.61 -19.91
C TYR A 74 -21.32 0.87 -21.14
N LEU A 75 -21.13 -0.44 -21.24
CA LEU A 75 -21.61 -1.23 -22.38
C LEU A 75 -23.14 -1.35 -22.40
N GLU A 76 -23.80 -1.37 -21.23
CA GLU A 76 -25.26 -1.42 -21.13
C GLU A 76 -25.91 -0.06 -21.43
N ASP A 77 -25.52 0.99 -20.73
CA ASP A 77 -26.20 2.29 -20.81
C ASP A 77 -25.60 3.22 -21.88
N LYS A 78 -24.38 2.98 -22.35
CA LYS A 78 -23.57 3.89 -23.21
C LYS A 78 -23.38 5.30 -22.65
N VAL A 79 -23.78 5.54 -21.39
CA VAL A 79 -23.62 6.83 -20.70
C VAL A 79 -22.34 6.83 -19.87
N PHE A 80 -21.31 7.49 -20.39
CA PHE A 80 -20.00 7.57 -19.73
C PHE A 80 -20.06 8.16 -18.31
N ILE A 81 -20.92 9.16 -18.10
CA ILE A 81 -21.03 9.85 -16.80
C ILE A 81 -21.54 8.93 -15.68
N LYS A 82 -22.44 7.99 -16.01
CA LYS A 82 -23.02 7.03 -15.05
C LYS A 82 -21.98 5.99 -14.64
N SER A 83 -21.32 5.41 -15.63
CA SER A 83 -20.20 4.48 -15.44
C SER A 83 -19.07 5.09 -14.61
N LEU A 84 -18.70 6.35 -14.89
CA LEU A 84 -17.66 7.06 -14.13
C LEU A 84 -18.05 7.28 -12.65
N LYS A 85 -19.32 7.57 -12.38
CA LYS A 85 -19.83 7.69 -11.00
C LYS A 85 -19.73 6.37 -10.26
N ILE A 86 -20.12 5.26 -10.89
CA ILE A 86 -20.08 3.92 -10.31
C ILE A 86 -18.63 3.50 -10.05
N PHE A 87 -17.74 3.71 -11.02
CA PHE A 87 -16.31 3.50 -10.87
C PHE A 87 -15.77 4.24 -9.65
N SER A 88 -16.04 5.55 -9.57
CA SER A 88 -15.49 6.40 -8.51
C SER A 88 -15.97 5.95 -7.13
N PHE A 89 -17.25 5.60 -7.01
CA PHE A 89 -17.82 5.10 -5.76
C PHE A 89 -17.19 3.76 -5.33
N LEU A 90 -17.16 2.78 -6.25
CA LEU A 90 -16.58 1.46 -5.97
C LEU A 90 -15.09 1.56 -5.65
N PHE A 91 -14.36 2.40 -6.37
CA PHE A 91 -12.94 2.60 -6.18
C PHE A 91 -12.62 3.18 -4.79
N ILE A 92 -13.37 4.19 -4.34
CA ILE A 92 -13.20 4.78 -3.01
C ILE A 92 -13.44 3.72 -1.92
N VAL A 93 -14.55 2.99 -2.01
CA VAL A 93 -14.90 1.95 -1.02
C VAL A 93 -13.82 0.86 -0.98
N MET A 94 -13.40 0.38 -2.14
CA MET A 94 -12.39 -0.66 -2.25
C MET A 94 -11.02 -0.21 -1.73
N ILE A 95 -10.60 1.03 -1.98
CA ILE A 95 -9.36 1.57 -1.41
C ILE A 95 -9.44 1.63 0.12
N ILE A 96 -10.55 2.08 0.70
CA ILE A 96 -10.72 2.14 2.15
C ILE A 96 -10.58 0.74 2.76
N PHE A 97 -11.25 -0.26 2.17
CA PHE A 97 -11.15 -1.65 2.60
C PHE A 97 -9.74 -2.21 2.45
N PHE A 98 -9.09 -1.92 1.33
CA PHE A 98 -7.73 -2.36 1.06
C PHE A 98 -6.74 -1.79 2.08
N VAL A 99 -6.79 -0.48 2.35
CA VAL A 99 -5.92 0.15 3.35
C VAL A 99 -6.21 -0.42 4.75
N LYS A 100 -7.48 -0.64 5.09
CA LYS A 100 -7.87 -1.24 6.37
C LYS A 100 -7.35 -2.68 6.53
N SER A 101 -7.38 -3.47 5.47
CA SER A 101 -6.79 -4.82 5.46
C SER A 101 -5.28 -4.80 5.75
N LYS A 102 -4.54 -3.87 5.14
CA LYS A 102 -3.10 -3.71 5.40
C LYS A 102 -2.80 -3.24 6.83
N ASN A 103 -3.63 -2.39 7.42
CA ASN A 103 -3.53 -2.01 8.84
C ASN A 103 -3.55 -3.25 9.74
N VAL A 104 -4.54 -4.14 9.56
CA VAL A 104 -4.66 -5.38 10.34
C VAL A 104 -3.45 -6.29 10.15
N PHE A 105 -3.00 -6.46 8.91
CA PHE A 105 -1.88 -7.35 8.58
C PHE A 105 -0.55 -6.87 9.18
N PHE A 106 -0.25 -5.58 9.07
CA PHE A 106 1.01 -5.00 9.52
C PHE A 106 0.97 -4.43 10.94
N LYS A 107 -0.21 -4.34 11.56
CA LYS A 107 -0.45 -3.61 12.84
C LYS A 107 0.12 -2.19 12.78
N ILE A 108 -0.18 -1.48 11.70
CA ILE A 108 0.23 -0.09 11.46
C ILE A 108 -0.99 0.79 11.26
N SER A 109 -0.93 2.06 11.62
CA SER A 109 -2.06 2.98 11.44
C SER A 109 -2.41 3.18 9.96
N VAL A 110 -3.67 3.53 9.68
CA VAL A 110 -4.16 3.83 8.32
C VAL A 110 -3.33 4.94 7.67
N GLY A 111 -3.04 6.02 8.41
CA GLY A 111 -2.23 7.13 7.91
C GLY A 111 -0.80 6.72 7.55
N MET A 112 -0.22 5.79 8.32
CA MET A 112 1.10 5.26 8.06
C MET A 112 1.12 4.34 6.83
N ALA A 113 0.07 3.53 6.63
CA ALA A 113 -0.08 2.72 5.42
C ALA A 113 -0.17 3.61 4.16
N LEU A 114 -0.90 4.73 4.22
CA LEU A 114 -0.97 5.71 3.12
C LEU A 114 0.40 6.33 2.81
N LYS A 115 1.16 6.74 3.83
CA LYS A 115 2.52 7.26 3.63
C LYS A 115 3.46 6.22 3.01
N LEU A 116 3.35 4.95 3.40
CA LEU A 116 4.11 3.86 2.80
C LEU A 116 3.70 3.60 1.34
N MET A 117 2.40 3.72 1.01
CA MET A 117 1.95 3.68 -0.37
C MET A 117 2.51 4.84 -1.20
N LEU A 118 2.50 6.06 -0.66
CA LEU A 118 3.09 7.24 -1.30
C LEU A 118 4.60 7.10 -1.49
N LEU A 119 5.30 6.55 -0.50
CA LEU A 119 6.74 6.24 -0.60
C LEU A 119 7.01 5.33 -1.80
N ARG A 120 6.14 4.34 -2.05
CA ARG A 120 6.27 3.45 -3.22
C ARG A 120 6.01 4.19 -4.53
N VAL A 121 5.02 5.08 -4.58
CA VAL A 121 4.76 5.92 -5.77
C VAL A 121 5.96 6.80 -6.09
N MET A 122 6.55 7.47 -5.09
CA MET A 122 7.76 8.27 -5.28
C MET A 122 8.93 7.44 -5.81
N LEU A 123 9.11 6.20 -5.33
CA LEU A 123 10.13 5.29 -5.84
C LEU A 123 9.88 4.87 -7.29
N LEU A 124 8.63 4.61 -7.67
CA LEU A 124 8.29 4.23 -9.03
C LEU A 124 8.49 5.39 -10.00
N LEU A 125 8.04 6.59 -9.63
CA LEU A 125 8.22 7.80 -10.44
C LEU A 125 9.68 8.21 -10.63
N TYR A 126 10.54 7.94 -9.64
CA TYR A 126 11.97 8.23 -9.74
C TYR A 126 12.77 7.17 -10.51
N ARG A 127 12.21 5.96 -10.67
CA ARG A 127 12.86 4.87 -11.42
C ARG A 127 12.54 4.90 -12.92
N MET A 128 11.51 5.64 -13.32
CA MET A 128 11.30 6.06 -14.72
C MET A 128 12.22 7.22 -15.07
#